data_AF-A0A3D1AAG3-F1
#
_entry.id   AF-A0A3D1AAG3-F1
#
_cell.length_a   1.000
_cell.length_b   1.000
_cell.length_c   1.000
_cell.angle_alpha   90.00
_cell.angle_beta   90.00
_cell.angle_gamma   90.00
#
_symmetry.space_group_name_H-M   'P 1'
#
loop_
_entity.id
_entity.type
_entity.pdbx_description
1 polymer ?
#
loop_
_entity_poly.entity_id
_entity_poly.type
_entity_poly.pdbx_seq_one_letter_code
_entity_poly.pdbx_strand_id
1 'polypeptide(L)'
;MTKRLFLAAVSLLLFAAPLRAQEAGGKVLVVLTSFFANSLLDGGLLRVLQFKQAGLEVHILFEGSSVLAFLDLHGELDKPAWQKKVKGLEDDLARPGQAAARIVRPPRYQVAGKKLGLPPALRTLLQSVLDLQIPYTVSAQAAGDFMAFDELTAAAEPLSADPENPADISDFIKQGYTVVVY
;
A
#
# COMPACT_ATOMS: atom_id res chain seq x y z
N MET A 1 -50.89 -24.41 -27.48
CA MET A 1 -49.71 -23.55 -27.79
C MET A 1 -48.93 -23.07 -26.55
N THR A 2 -49.27 -23.50 -25.33
CA THR A 2 -48.66 -23.04 -24.06
C THR A 2 -47.46 -23.86 -23.57
N LYS A 3 -47.16 -25.02 -24.17
CA LYS A 3 -46.07 -25.92 -23.71
C LYS A 3 -44.67 -25.52 -24.18
N ARG A 4 -44.55 -24.58 -25.13
CA ARG A 4 -43.24 -24.16 -25.70
C ARG A 4 -42.58 -23.00 -24.94
N LEU A 5 -43.36 -22.22 -24.19
CA LEU A 5 -42.86 -21.08 -23.42
C LEU A 5 -42.19 -21.50 -22.09
N PHE A 6 -42.53 -22.67 -21.56
CA PHE A 6 -41.95 -23.14 -20.30
C PHE A 6 -40.50 -23.64 -20.43
N LEU A 7 -40.11 -24.14 -21.60
CA LEU A 7 -38.74 -24.65 -21.81
C LEU A 7 -37.71 -23.54 -21.97
N ALA A 8 -38.07 -22.35 -22.46
CA ALA A 8 -37.12 -21.25 -22.62
C ALA A 8 -36.71 -20.62 -21.27
N ALA A 9 -37.61 -20.59 -20.29
CA ALA A 9 -37.34 -20.00 -18.97
C ALA A 9 -36.43 -20.90 -18.10
N VAL A 10 -36.54 -22.23 -18.23
CA VAL A 10 -35.68 -23.18 -17.51
C VAL A 10 -34.25 -23.19 -18.05
N SER A 11 -34.08 -23.02 -19.37
CA SER A 11 -32.75 -22.89 -19.99
C SER A 11 -32.00 -21.65 -19.51
N LEU A 12 -32.69 -20.50 -19.37
CA LEU A 12 -32.08 -19.26 -18.87
C LEU A 12 -31.67 -19.32 -17.40
N LEU A 13 -32.38 -20.11 -16.57
CA LEU A 13 -32.02 -20.33 -15.17
C LEU A 13 -30.85 -21.32 -15.00
N LEU A 14 -30.69 -22.27 -15.92
CA LEU A 14 -29.59 -23.24 -15.86
C LEU A 14 -28.25 -22.70 -16.40
N PHE A 15 -28.26 -21.66 -17.24
CA PHE A 15 -27.03 -20.98 -17.68
C PHE A 15 -26.57 -19.84 -16.76
N ALA A 16 -27.43 -19.33 -15.86
CA ALA A 16 -27.01 -18.39 -14.83
C ALA A 16 -26.30 -19.07 -13.65
N ALA A 17 -26.48 -20.39 -13.47
CA ALA A 17 -26.10 -21.11 -12.27
C ALA A 17 -24.64 -21.66 -12.22
N PRO A 18 -23.86 -21.83 -13.31
CA PRO A 18 -22.45 -22.22 -13.16
C PRO A 18 -21.45 -21.06 -13.28
N LEU A 19 -21.86 -19.85 -13.70
CA LEU A 19 -20.94 -18.70 -13.77
C LEU A 19 -20.57 -18.10 -12.40
N ARG A 20 -21.32 -18.43 -11.34
CA ARG A 20 -21.01 -18.00 -9.96
C ARG A 20 -20.24 -19.03 -9.14
N ALA A 21 -20.02 -20.24 -9.65
CA ALA A 21 -19.22 -21.27 -8.97
C ALA A 21 -17.71 -21.15 -9.26
N GLN A 22 -17.34 -20.20 -10.12
CA GLN A 22 -15.96 -19.82 -10.39
C GLN A 22 -15.74 -18.34 -10.08
N GLU A 23 -16.43 -17.81 -9.06
CA GLU A 23 -15.81 -16.76 -8.25
C GLU A 23 -14.58 -17.43 -7.61
N ALA A 24 -13.44 -17.28 -8.29
CA ALA A 24 -12.16 -17.60 -7.71
C ALA A 24 -11.98 -16.65 -6.52
N GLY A 25 -12.53 -17.02 -5.36
CA GLY A 25 -12.43 -16.30 -4.09
C GLY A 25 -11.02 -16.39 -3.51
N GLY A 26 -10.02 -16.07 -4.34
CA GLY A 26 -8.64 -15.99 -3.93
C GLY A 26 -8.44 -14.75 -3.06
N LYS A 27 -7.60 -14.90 -2.05
CA LYS A 27 -7.18 -13.80 -1.18
C LYS A 27 -5.76 -13.40 -1.56
N VAL A 28 -5.49 -12.11 -1.65
CA VAL A 28 -4.18 -11.58 -2.04
C VAL A 28 -3.76 -10.48 -1.08
N LEU A 29 -2.56 -10.62 -0.54
CA LEU A 29 -1.88 -9.58 0.22
C LEU A 29 -0.83 -8.97 -0.71
N VAL A 30 -1.00 -7.70 -1.05
CA VAL A 30 -0.02 -6.95 -1.85
C VAL A 30 0.86 -6.16 -0.90
N VAL A 31 2.14 -6.51 -0.85
CA VAL A 31 3.14 -5.78 -0.05
C VAL A 31 3.86 -4.80 -0.96
N LEU A 32 3.73 -3.51 -0.67
CA LEU A 32 4.39 -2.42 -1.38
C LEU A 32 5.57 -1.96 -0.53
N THR A 33 6.79 -2.02 -1.06
CA THR A 33 8.02 -1.80 -0.25
C THR A 33 8.72 -0.48 -0.55
N SER A 34 8.46 0.11 -1.72
CA SER A 34 9.28 1.21 -2.24
C SER A 34 8.45 2.42 -2.67
N PHE A 35 8.77 3.58 -2.10
CA PHE A 35 8.29 4.89 -2.57
C PHE A 35 9.20 5.47 -3.66
N PHE A 36 10.49 5.16 -3.63
CA PHE A 36 11.48 5.75 -4.53
C PHE A 36 11.54 5.06 -5.90
N ALA A 37 11.16 3.78 -5.96
CA ALA A 37 10.99 3.07 -7.21
C ALA A 37 9.54 3.21 -7.67
N ASN A 38 9.22 4.36 -8.28
CA ASN A 38 7.86 4.66 -8.74
C ASN A 38 7.23 3.53 -9.57
N SER A 39 8.03 2.78 -10.35
CA SER A 39 7.53 1.64 -11.14
C SER A 39 7.00 0.48 -10.29
N LEU A 40 7.58 0.26 -9.10
CA LEU A 40 7.14 -0.79 -8.16
C LEU A 40 5.86 -0.36 -7.45
N LEU A 41 5.80 0.89 -6.98
CA LEU A 41 4.59 1.44 -6.35
C LEU A 41 3.43 1.53 -7.34
N ASP A 42 3.66 2.09 -8.53
CA ASP A 42 2.67 2.18 -9.61
C ASP A 42 2.21 0.79 -10.06
N GLY A 43 3.16 -0.10 -10.38
CA GLY A 43 2.85 -1.46 -10.79
C GLY A 43 2.07 -2.26 -9.73
N GLY A 44 2.41 -2.08 -8.46
CA GLY A 44 1.71 -2.69 -7.33
C GLY A 44 0.29 -2.17 -7.17
N LEU A 45 0.09 -0.84 -7.16
CA LEU A 45 -1.24 -0.22 -7.05
C LEU A 45 -2.14 -0.55 -8.27
N LEU A 46 -1.59 -0.56 -9.49
CA LEU A 46 -2.33 -1.02 -10.67
C LEU A 46 -2.74 -2.49 -10.53
N ARG A 47 -1.87 -3.33 -9.97
CA ARG A 47 -2.19 -4.74 -9.75
C ARG A 47 -3.30 -4.92 -8.71
N VAL A 48 -3.28 -4.14 -7.63
CA VAL A 48 -4.35 -4.11 -6.62
C VAL A 48 -5.72 -3.86 -7.28
N LEU A 49 -5.80 -2.86 -8.17
CA LEU A 49 -7.04 -2.56 -8.89
C LEU A 49 -7.48 -3.73 -9.79
N GLN A 50 -6.55 -4.35 -10.51
CA GLN A 50 -6.84 -5.51 -11.34
C GLN A 50 -7.34 -6.72 -10.51
N PHE A 51 -6.71 -6.99 -9.37
CA PHE A 51 -7.14 -8.05 -8.46
C PHE A 51 -8.53 -7.78 -7.90
N LYS A 52 -8.82 -6.53 -7.50
CA LYS A 52 -10.15 -6.14 -7.03
C LYS A 52 -11.22 -6.30 -8.12
N GLN A 53 -10.91 -5.88 -9.36
CA GLN A 53 -11.79 -6.05 -10.52
C GLN A 53 -12.04 -7.53 -10.87
N ALA A 54 -11.05 -8.39 -10.63
CA ALA A 54 -11.18 -9.83 -10.81
C ALA A 54 -11.99 -10.53 -9.70
N GLY A 55 -12.48 -9.79 -8.70
CA GLY A 55 -13.27 -10.33 -7.59
C GLY A 55 -12.46 -10.95 -6.46
N LEU A 56 -11.14 -10.71 -6.42
CA LEU A 56 -10.30 -11.19 -5.33
C LEU A 56 -10.50 -10.37 -4.05
N GLU A 57 -10.34 -11.02 -2.90
CA GLU A 57 -10.20 -10.33 -1.61
C GLU A 57 -8.77 -9.77 -1.55
N VAL A 58 -8.63 -8.45 -1.55
CA VAL A 58 -7.32 -7.78 -1.59
C VAL A 58 -7.10 -7.03 -0.28
N HIS A 59 -5.93 -7.24 0.32
CA HIS A 59 -5.38 -6.39 1.38
C HIS A 59 -4.04 -5.83 0.92
N ILE A 60 -3.71 -4.62 1.35
CA ILE A 60 -2.45 -3.94 1.00
C ILE A 60 -1.63 -3.72 2.26
N LEU A 61 -0.34 -4.08 2.23
CA LEU A 61 0.61 -3.70 3.26
C LEU A 61 1.62 -2.72 2.67
N PHE A 62 1.64 -1.51 3.21
CA PHE A 62 2.68 -0.52 2.93
C PHE A 62 3.82 -0.72 3.91
N GLU A 63 4.94 -1.19 3.40
CA GLU A 63 6.16 -1.47 4.15
C GLU A 63 7.36 -0.72 3.56
N GLY A 64 8.46 -0.67 4.32
CA GLY A 64 9.67 0.04 3.90
C GLY A 64 9.39 1.51 3.59
N SER A 65 9.92 1.99 2.48
CA SER A 65 9.76 3.41 2.12
C SER A 65 8.38 3.77 1.58
N SER A 66 7.57 2.80 1.17
CA SER A 66 6.23 3.06 0.59
C SER A 66 5.31 3.83 1.55
N VAL A 67 5.56 3.75 2.86
CA VAL A 67 4.83 4.50 3.90
C VAL A 67 4.88 6.03 3.68
N LEU A 68 5.91 6.53 3.00
CA LEU A 68 6.06 7.95 2.66
C LEU A 68 5.01 8.44 1.67
N ALA A 69 4.33 7.54 0.95
CA ALA A 69 3.24 7.87 0.04
C ALA A 69 2.10 8.62 0.77
N PHE A 70 1.84 8.27 2.03
CA PHE A 70 0.81 8.91 2.85
C PHE A 70 1.25 10.29 3.34
N LEU A 71 2.55 10.48 3.64
CA LEU A 71 3.05 11.82 3.95
C LEU A 71 2.92 12.76 2.75
N ASP A 72 3.16 12.27 1.53
CA ASP A 72 2.91 13.06 0.32
C ASP A 72 1.42 13.38 0.19
N LEU A 73 0.55 12.37 0.35
CA LEU A 73 -0.89 12.49 0.22
C LEU A 73 -1.46 13.57 1.15
N HIS A 74 -1.00 13.57 2.41
CA HIS A 74 -1.39 14.52 3.46
C HIS A 74 -0.68 15.88 3.37
N GLY A 75 0.25 16.05 2.42
CA GLY A 75 1.02 17.28 2.24
C GLY A 75 2.02 17.54 3.38
N GLU A 76 2.39 16.51 4.14
CA GLU A 76 3.37 16.60 5.22
C GLU A 76 4.79 16.82 4.67
N LEU A 77 5.10 16.22 3.51
CA LEU A 77 6.43 16.32 2.90
C LEU A 77 6.84 17.77 2.61
N ASP A 78 5.88 18.64 2.26
CA ASP A 78 6.14 20.04 1.94
C ASP A 78 6.20 20.96 3.17
N LYS A 79 5.89 20.47 4.37
CA LYS A 79 5.85 21.31 5.58
C LYS A 79 7.27 21.68 6.03
N PRO A 80 7.52 22.94 6.44
CA PRO A 80 8.82 23.36 6.96
C PRO A 80 9.31 22.54 8.16
N ALA A 81 8.38 22.09 9.02
CA ALA A 81 8.70 21.26 10.18
C ALA A 81 9.29 19.90 9.76
N TRP A 82 8.66 19.24 8.78
CA TRP A 82 9.14 17.98 8.22
C TRP A 82 10.50 18.15 7.54
N GLN A 83 10.65 19.17 6.70
CA GLN A 83 11.91 19.49 6.02
C GLN A 83 13.05 19.74 7.01
N LYS A 84 12.77 20.42 8.13
CA LYS A 84 13.74 20.62 9.21
C LYS A 84 14.09 19.31 9.93
N LYS A 85 13.11 18.45 10.18
CA LYS A 85 13.27 17.12 10.81
C LYS A 85 14.21 16.24 9.97
N VAL A 86 13.95 16.14 8.67
CA VAL A 86 14.79 15.37 7.72
C VAL A 86 16.19 15.96 7.61
N LYS A 87 16.33 17.29 7.47
CA LYS A 87 17.64 17.94 7.38
C LYS A 87 18.49 17.73 8.63
N GLY A 88 17.90 17.82 9.82
CA GLY A 88 18.60 17.55 11.07
C GLY A 88 19.19 16.15 11.12
N LEU A 89 18.44 15.15 10.64
CA LEU A 89 18.91 13.78 10.52
C LEU A 89 20.06 13.64 9.50
N GLU A 90 19.95 14.27 8.32
CA GLU A 90 21.02 14.29 7.32
C GLU A 90 22.32 14.90 7.88
N ASP A 91 22.20 16.01 8.62
CA ASP A 91 23.32 16.70 9.25
C ASP A 91 24.00 15.84 10.34
N ASP A 92 23.21 15.13 11.16
CA ASP A 92 23.73 14.25 12.21
C ASP A 92 24.45 13.02 11.62
N LEU A 93 23.92 12.43 10.54
CA LEU A 93 24.53 11.29 9.85
C LEU A 93 25.79 11.66 9.05
N ALA A 94 25.94 12.93 8.65
CA ALA A 94 27.14 13.41 7.96
C ALA A 94 28.33 13.61 8.90
N ARG A 95 28.15 13.56 10.24
CA ARG A 95 29.23 13.78 11.22
C ARG A 95 30.12 12.54 11.36
N PRO A 96 31.45 12.67 11.18
CA PRO A 96 32.38 11.55 11.39
C PRO A 96 32.35 11.05 12.83
N GLY A 97 32.24 9.74 13.04
CA GLY A 97 32.36 9.10 14.35
C GLY A 97 31.05 8.81 15.09
N GLN A 98 29.91 9.26 14.59
CA GLN A 98 28.62 8.75 15.05
C GLN A 98 28.27 7.50 14.26
N ALA A 99 28.47 6.32 14.87
CA ALA A 99 27.82 5.10 14.46
C ALA A 99 26.32 5.26 14.75
N ALA A 100 25.57 5.88 13.83
CA ALA A 100 24.12 5.87 13.90
C ALA A 100 23.68 4.42 13.73
N ALA A 101 23.53 3.75 14.87
CA ALA A 101 22.99 2.42 14.97
C ALA A 101 21.58 2.44 14.35
N ARG A 102 21.34 1.52 13.42
CA ARG A 102 20.02 1.14 12.89
C ARG A 102 19.17 2.18 12.15
N ILE A 103 19.60 3.43 11.98
CA ILE A 103 18.91 4.29 11.02
C ILE A 103 19.32 3.80 9.63
N VAL A 104 18.45 2.99 9.01
CA VAL A 104 18.50 2.69 7.57
C VAL A 104 18.80 4.02 6.91
N ARG A 105 19.99 4.14 6.30
CA ARG A 105 20.48 5.40 5.72
C ARG A 105 19.28 6.09 5.08
N PRO A 106 18.86 7.28 5.54
CA PRO A 106 17.74 7.99 4.96
C PRO A 106 17.95 7.92 3.46
N PRO A 107 17.10 7.22 2.70
CA PRO A 107 17.38 6.85 1.32
C PRO A 107 17.58 8.15 0.57
N ARG A 108 18.87 8.51 0.36
CA ARG A 108 19.36 9.83 -0.02
C ARG A 108 18.22 10.74 -0.47
N TYR A 109 17.55 11.38 0.50
CA TYR A 109 16.31 12.13 0.25
C TYR A 109 16.56 13.30 -0.71
N GLN A 110 17.84 13.62 -0.90
CA GLN A 110 18.35 14.43 -2.00
C GLN A 110 18.78 13.58 -3.19
N VAL A 111 17.83 13.19 -4.05
CA VAL A 111 18.16 13.01 -5.47
C VAL A 111 18.22 14.40 -6.10
N ALA A 112 19.37 15.06 -5.97
CA ALA A 112 19.79 16.18 -6.82
C ALA A 112 18.69 17.23 -7.13
N GLY A 113 18.08 17.83 -6.09
CA GLY A 113 17.12 18.93 -6.25
C GLY A 113 15.76 18.55 -6.85
N LYS A 114 15.40 17.26 -6.90
CA LYS A 114 14.03 16.84 -7.26
C LYS A 114 13.09 16.96 -6.05
N LYS A 115 11.91 17.54 -6.27
CA LYS A 115 10.84 17.60 -5.27
C LYS A 115 10.50 16.18 -4.78
N LEU A 116 10.53 15.98 -3.47
CA LEU A 116 9.91 14.82 -2.83
C LEU A 116 8.40 14.90 -3.06
N GLY A 117 7.84 13.85 -3.64
CA GLY A 117 6.41 13.73 -3.87
C GLY A 117 6.08 12.70 -4.92
N LEU A 118 4.87 12.15 -4.86
CA LEU A 118 4.40 11.24 -5.89
C LEU A 118 4.18 12.03 -7.19
N PRO A 119 4.52 11.46 -8.35
CA PRO A 119 4.03 11.99 -9.62
C PRO A 119 2.50 12.13 -9.57
N PRO A 120 1.90 13.18 -10.17
CA PRO A 120 0.45 13.40 -10.09
C PRO A 120 -0.39 12.18 -10.46
N ALA A 121 0.01 11.43 -11.50
CA ALA A 121 -0.68 10.20 -11.91
C ALA A 121 -0.66 9.12 -10.82
N LEU A 122 0.46 8.95 -10.12
CA LEU A 122 0.60 7.98 -9.05
C LEU A 122 -0.19 8.39 -7.79
N ARG A 123 -0.24 9.70 -7.51
CA ARG A 123 -1.11 10.25 -6.46
C ARG A 123 -2.58 9.96 -6.74
N THR A 124 -3.04 10.20 -7.97
CA THR A 124 -4.41 9.87 -8.40
C THR A 124 -4.68 8.37 -8.28
N LEU A 125 -3.70 7.54 -8.63
CA LEU A 125 -3.83 6.09 -8.52
C LEU A 125 -3.97 5.62 -7.07
N LEU A 126 -3.13 6.13 -6.16
CA LEU A 126 -3.24 5.85 -4.72
C LEU A 126 -4.60 6.31 -4.19
N GLN A 127 -5.05 7.53 -4.54
CA GLN A 127 -6.36 8.02 -4.13
C GLN A 127 -7.49 7.11 -4.62
N SER A 128 -7.40 6.61 -5.86
CA SER A 128 -8.40 5.69 -6.41
C SER A 128 -8.47 4.37 -5.63
N VAL A 129 -7.33 3.85 -5.15
CA VAL A 129 -7.29 2.67 -4.29
C VAL A 129 -7.97 2.92 -2.94
N LEU A 130 -7.75 4.10 -2.35
CA LEU A 130 -8.38 4.51 -1.08
C LEU A 130 -9.88 4.73 -1.23
N ASP A 131 -10.32 5.38 -2.32
CA ASP A 131 -11.73 5.64 -2.62
C ASP A 131 -12.54 4.34 -2.81
N LEU A 132 -11.88 3.26 -3.27
CA LEU A 132 -12.45 1.92 -3.37
C LEU A 132 -12.52 1.18 -2.03
N GLN A 133 -12.07 1.80 -0.93
CA GLN A 133 -12.07 1.24 0.42
C GLN A 133 -11.40 -0.15 0.48
N ILE A 134 -10.33 -0.34 -0.28
CA ILE A 134 -9.54 -1.58 -0.22
C ILE A 134 -8.81 -1.59 1.14
N PRO A 135 -8.98 -2.63 1.97
CA PRO A 135 -8.30 -2.72 3.25
C PRO A 135 -6.79 -2.58 3.09
N TYR A 136 -6.17 -1.75 3.94
CA TYR A 136 -4.73 -1.57 3.95
C TYR A 136 -4.18 -1.40 5.37
N THR A 137 -2.88 -1.63 5.49
CA THR A 137 -2.11 -1.43 6.71
C THR A 137 -0.81 -0.73 6.36
N VAL A 138 -0.39 0.20 7.21
CA VAL A 138 0.89 0.90 7.08
C VAL A 138 1.82 0.38 8.18
N SER A 139 3.03 -0.06 7.85
CA SER A 139 3.97 -0.59 8.84
C SER A 139 4.39 0.52 9.81
N ALA A 140 4.12 0.32 11.11
CA ALA A 140 4.52 1.22 12.19
C ALA A 140 6.04 1.27 12.34
N GLN A 141 6.72 0.13 12.22
CA GLN A 141 8.18 0.06 12.27
C GLN A 141 8.82 0.81 11.11
N ALA A 142 8.29 0.64 9.89
CA ALA A 142 8.74 1.45 8.76
C ALA A 142 8.43 2.93 8.98
N ALA A 143 7.23 3.29 9.45
CA ALA A 143 6.91 4.66 9.79
C ALA A 143 7.92 5.27 10.80
N GLY A 144 8.37 4.49 11.78
CA GLY A 144 9.45 4.88 12.70
C GLY A 144 10.78 5.11 11.99
N ASP A 145 11.24 4.16 11.19
CA ASP A 145 12.48 4.24 10.40
C ASP A 145 12.52 5.48 9.48
N PHE A 146 11.34 5.84 8.96
CA PHE A 146 11.14 6.95 8.04
C PHE A 146 10.75 8.27 8.75
N MET A 147 10.83 8.31 10.08
CA MET A 147 10.43 9.44 10.94
C MET A 147 8.98 9.89 10.74
N ALA A 148 8.13 9.08 10.12
CA ALA A 148 6.76 9.38 9.71
C ALA A 148 5.70 8.99 10.75
N PHE A 149 6.10 8.28 11.82
CA PHE A 149 5.18 7.67 12.78
C PHE A 149 4.18 8.66 13.39
N ASP A 150 4.66 9.82 13.86
CA ASP A 150 3.82 10.81 14.52
C ASP A 150 2.81 11.42 13.54
N GLU A 151 3.27 11.76 12.33
CA GLU A 151 2.47 12.36 11.28
C GLU A 151 1.40 11.38 10.78
N LEU A 152 1.75 10.10 10.59
CA LEU A 152 0.81 9.06 10.16
C LEU A 152 -0.19 8.69 11.26
N THR A 153 0.24 8.70 12.52
CA THR A 153 -0.66 8.53 13.67
C THR A 153 -1.65 9.69 13.76
N ALA A 154 -1.17 10.93 13.59
CA ALA A 154 -2.02 12.13 13.61
C ALA A 154 -3.03 12.15 12.45
N ALA A 155 -2.67 11.58 11.30
CA ALA A 155 -3.56 11.39 10.16
C ALA A 155 -4.52 10.20 10.32
N ALA A 156 -4.44 9.46 11.44
CA ALA A 156 -5.24 8.27 11.73
C ALA A 156 -5.08 7.15 10.68
N GLU A 157 -3.88 7.00 10.12
CA GLU A 157 -3.58 5.87 9.22
C GLU A 157 -3.62 4.53 9.98
N PRO A 158 -4.03 3.43 9.32
CA PRO A 158 -4.13 2.11 9.94
C PRO A 158 -2.73 1.49 10.13
N LEU A 159 -2.01 1.96 11.14
CA LEU A 159 -0.68 1.48 11.48
C LEU A 159 -0.71 0.03 12.02
N SER A 160 0.32 -0.75 11.73
CA SER A 160 0.53 -2.06 12.36
C SER A 160 0.73 -1.89 13.88
N ALA A 161 0.34 -2.90 14.66
CA ALA A 161 0.32 -2.80 16.12
C ALA A 161 1.71 -2.66 16.77
N ASP A 162 2.74 -3.27 16.16
CA ASP A 162 4.11 -3.29 16.69
C ASP A 162 5.00 -2.28 15.94
N PRO A 163 5.49 -1.22 16.61
CA PRO A 163 6.42 -0.26 16.01
C PRO A 163 7.88 -0.73 16.04
N GLU A 164 8.22 -1.78 16.77
CA GLU A 164 9.60 -2.26 16.90
C GLU A 164 9.94 -3.38 15.91
N ASN A 165 8.93 -4.03 15.35
CA ASN A 165 9.08 -5.17 14.46
C ASN A 165 8.36 -4.97 13.11
N PRO A 166 8.81 -5.64 12.04
CA PRO A 166 8.07 -5.68 10.78
C PRO A 166 6.62 -6.11 10.99
N ALA A 167 5.72 -5.65 10.12
CA ALA A 167 4.31 -5.96 10.24
C ALA A 167 4.08 -7.48 10.16
N ASP A 168 3.40 -8.04 11.16
CA ASP A 168 3.13 -9.48 11.19
C ASP A 168 2.10 -9.86 10.11
N ILE A 169 2.54 -10.67 9.15
CA ILE A 169 1.70 -11.20 8.07
C ILE A 169 1.18 -12.61 8.32
N SER A 170 1.48 -13.19 9.49
CA SER A 170 1.17 -14.59 9.81
C SER A 170 -0.33 -14.91 9.66
N ASP A 171 -1.20 -13.97 10.05
CA ASP A 171 -2.64 -14.17 9.96
C ASP A 171 -3.16 -14.15 8.52
N PHE A 172 -2.54 -13.40 7.62
CA PHE A 172 -2.84 -13.47 6.18
C PHE A 172 -2.46 -14.85 5.63
N ILE A 173 -1.27 -15.36 5.99
CA ILE A 173 -0.81 -16.69 5.56
C ILE A 173 -1.77 -17.79 6.05
N LYS A 174 -2.15 -17.76 7.33
CA LYS A 174 -3.11 -18.72 7.91
C LYS A 174 -4.48 -18.67 7.25
N GLN A 175 -4.91 -17.49 6.79
CA GLN A 175 -6.17 -17.29 6.08
C GLN A 175 -6.11 -17.63 4.58
N GLY A 176 -4.97 -18.10 4.08
CA GLY A 176 -4.81 -18.53 2.68
C GLY A 176 -4.56 -17.39 1.70
N TYR A 177 -4.05 -16.24 2.16
CA TYR A 177 -3.63 -15.17 1.27
C TYR A 177 -2.39 -15.57 0.47
N THR A 178 -2.44 -15.31 -0.83
CA THR A 178 -1.24 -15.29 -1.66
C THR A 178 -0.53 -13.95 -1.46
N VAL A 179 0.72 -13.99 -1.04
CA VAL A 179 1.53 -12.78 -0.80
C VAL A 179 2.27 -12.41 -2.09
N VAL A 180 2.10 -11.18 -2.55
CA VAL A 180 2.79 -10.62 -3.71
C VAL A 180 3.54 -9.37 -3.27
N VAL A 181 4.85 -9.33 -3.50
CA VAL A 181 5.72 -8.23 -3.07
C VAL A 181 6.14 -7.40 -4.27
N TYR A 182 6.03 -6.08 -4.14
CA TYR A 182 6.47 -5.08 -5.11
C TYR A 182 7.50 -4.14 -4.50
#